data_AF-A0A538J354-F1
#
_entry.id   AF-A0A538J354-F1
#
_cell.length_a   1.000
_cell.length_b   1.000
_cell.length_c   1.000
_cell.angle_alpha   90.00
_cell.angle_beta   90.00
_cell.angle_gamma   90.00
#
_symmetry.space_group_name_H-M   'P 1'
#
loop_
_entity.id
_entity.type
_entity.pdbx_description
1 polymer ?
#
loop_
_entity_poly.entity_id
_entity_poly.type
_entity_poly.pdbx_seq_one_letter_code
_entity_poly.pdbx_strand_id
1 'polypeptide(L)' 'MREPQPVRVTVAGKGRVTSSPAGISCPGSCSHAFAAGTSVRLAARPARGRRFAGWSGACSGRGACTMRADRVRAVRATFR' A
#
# COMPACT_ATOMS: atom_id res chain seq x y z
N MET A 1 -4.26 17.36 -19.01
CA MET A 1 -3.55 17.33 -17.70
C MET A 1 -3.86 15.97 -17.07
N ARG A 2 -2.87 15.15 -16.72
CA ARG A 2 -3.14 13.82 -16.11
C ARG A 2 -3.36 14.01 -14.61
N GLU A 3 -4.56 13.74 -14.13
CA GLU A 3 -4.90 13.91 -12.71
C GLU A 3 -4.18 12.84 -11.86
N PRO A 4 -3.58 13.22 -10.71
CA PRO A 4 -2.90 12.28 -9.84
C PRO A 4 -3.92 11.32 -9.20
N GLN A 5 -3.61 10.03 -9.25
CA GLN A 5 -4.48 8.96 -8.78
C GLN A 5 -4.24 8.71 -7.28
N PRO A 6 -5.25 8.91 -6.42
CA PRO A 6 -5.11 8.72 -4.99
C PRO A 6 -5.02 7.24 -4.64
N VAL A 7 -3.98 6.90 -3.88
CA VAL A 7 -3.77 5.56 -3.33
C VAL A 7 -3.92 5.64 -1.81
N ARG A 8 -4.77 4.79 -1.26
CA ARG A 8 -5.01 4.68 0.19
C ARG A 8 -4.63 3.30 0.67
N VAL A 9 -3.83 3.24 1.74
CA VAL A 9 -3.40 2.01 2.39
C VAL A 9 -3.92 1.98 3.81
N THR A 10 -4.68 0.94 4.16
CA THR A 10 -5.17 0.73 5.52
C THR A 10 -4.35 -0.38 6.16
N VAL A 11 -3.69 -0.10 7.28
CA VAL A 11 -2.95 -1.11 8.05
C VAL A 11 -3.81 -1.56 9.23
N ALA A 12 -4.14 -2.85 9.27
CA ALA A 12 -4.83 -3.48 10.38
C ALA A 12 -3.85 -4.35 11.17
N GLY A 13 -3.60 -4.01 12.44
CA GLY A 13 -2.60 -4.67 13.28
C GLY A 13 -1.27 -3.91 13.35
N LYS A 14 -0.26 -4.47 14.02
CA LYS A 14 1.05 -3.83 14.15
C LYS A 14 1.97 -4.23 12.98
N GLY A 15 2.14 -3.33 12.04
CA GLY A 15 3.03 -3.49 10.89
C GLY A 15 3.35 -2.15 10.26
N ARG A 16 4.38 -2.14 9.42
CA ARG A 16 4.77 -0.99 8.61
C ARG A 16 4.49 -1.30 7.16
N VAL A 17 3.96 -0.32 6.42
CA VAL A 17 3.79 -0.45 4.96
C VAL A 17 4.46 0.73 4.29
N THR A 18 5.33 0.47 3.33
CA THR A 18 6.02 1.50 2.55
C THR A 18 5.76 1.31 1.05
N SER A 19 5.63 2.40 0.29
CA SER A 19 5.56 2.36 -1.18
C SER A 19 6.89 2.72 -1.84
N SER A 20 7.10 2.21 -3.06
CA SER A 20 8.09 2.69 -4.03
C SER A 20 7.38 2.99 -5.35
N PRO A 21 7.36 4.24 -5.85
CA PRO A 21 8.03 5.44 -5.32
C PRO A 21 7.60 5.81 -3.89
N ALA A 22 8.49 6.49 -3.17
CA ALA A 22 8.21 6.95 -1.81
C ALA A 22 7.01 7.89 -1.81
N GLY A 23 6.10 7.71 -0.85
CA GLY A 23 4.89 8.52 -0.73
C GLY A 23 3.94 7.96 0.33
N ILE A 24 3.86 6.63 0.43
CA ILE A 24 3.10 5.94 1.47
C ILE A 24 4.08 5.30 2.45
N SER A 25 3.89 5.58 3.73
CA SER A 25 4.61 5.01 4.87
C SER A 25 3.66 4.90 6.08
N CYS A 26 2.84 3.85 6.13
CA CYS A 26 1.98 3.56 7.27
C CYS A 26 2.80 3.00 8.46
N PRO A 27 2.44 3.34 9.71
CA PRO A 27 1.22 4.04 10.14
C PRO A 27 1.25 5.58 10.06
N GLY A 28 2.32 6.20 9.56
CA GLY A 28 2.42 7.67 9.47
C GLY A 28 1.59 8.25 8.32
N SER A 29 2.06 8.11 7.08
CA SER A 29 1.35 8.60 5.90
C SER A 29 0.78 7.43 5.10
N CYS A 30 -0.50 7.18 5.26
CA CYS A 30 -1.18 6.03 4.67
C CYS A 30 -1.86 6.31 3.33
N SER A 31 -1.84 7.55 2.87
CA SER A 31 -2.47 7.97 1.63
C SER A 31 -1.55 8.90 0.85
N HIS A 32 -1.43 8.66 -0.46
CA HIS A 32 -0.63 9.50 -1.34
C HIS A 32 -1.21 9.45 -2.76
N ALA A 33 -1.14 10.56 -3.48
CA ALA A 33 -1.56 10.62 -4.87
C ALA A 33 -0.35 10.43 -5.79
N PHE A 34 -0.41 9.48 -6.72
CA PHE A 34 0.67 9.19 -7.66
C PHE A 34 0.26 9.63 -9.07
N ALA A 35 1.21 9.96 -9.93
CA ALA A 35 0.89 10.30 -11.31
C ALA A 35 0.22 9.11 -12.04
N ALA A 36 -0.70 9.42 -12.96
CA ALA A 36 -1.42 8.40 -13.70
C ALA A 36 -0.47 7.53 -14.53
N GLY A 37 -0.48 6.22 -14.27
CA GLY A 37 0.40 5.23 -14.91
C GLY A 37 1.71 4.95 -14.17
N THR A 38 1.97 5.60 -13.03
CA THR A 38 3.11 5.27 -12.17
C THR A 38 2.96 3.87 -11.59
N SER A 39 4.01 3.06 -11.68
CA SER A 39 4.08 1.74 -11.04
C SER A 39 4.40 1.91 -9.55
N VAL A 40 3.44 1.60 -8.68
CA VAL A 40 3.57 1.68 -7.22
C VAL A 40 3.75 0.28 -6.65
N ARG A 41 4.87 0.06 -5.97
CA ARG A 41 5.18 -1.18 -5.27
C ARG A 41 5.06 -0.99 -3.77
N LEU A 42 4.09 -1.65 -3.16
CA LEU A 42 3.85 -1.68 -1.72
C LEU A 42 4.58 -2.85 -1.07
N ALA A 43 5.36 -2.55 -0.03
CA ALA A 43 6.05 -3.51 0.80
C ALA A 43 5.48 -3.46 2.23
N ALA A 44 4.99 -4.61 2.71
CA ALA A 44 4.56 -4.79 4.09
C ALA A 44 5.68 -5.41 4.91
N ARG A 45 5.98 -4.82 6.06
CA ARG A 45 6.91 -5.32 7.06
C ARG A 45 6.16 -5.53 8.38
N PRO A 46 5.87 -6.78 8.79
CA PRO A 46 5.26 -7.04 10.09
C PRO A 46 6.17 -6.59 11.24
N ALA A 47 5.58 -6.13 12.34
CA ALA A 47 6.35 -5.87 13.56
C ALA A 47 6.79 -7.18 14.24
N ARG A 48 7.70 -7.11 15.22
CA ARG A 48 8.15 -8.29 15.99
C ARG A 48 6.95 -9.01 16.62
N GLY A 49 6.85 -10.32 16.38
CA GLY A 49 5.74 -11.15 16.87
C GLY A 49 4.45 -11.07 16.06
N ARG A 50 4.41 -10.31 14.96
CA ARG A 50 3.27 -10.23 14.04
C ARG A 50 3.57 -11.00 12.76
N ARG A 51 2.53 -11.47 12.08
CA ARG A 51 2.62 -12.04 10.74
C ARG A 51 1.80 -11.22 9.77
N PHE A 52 2.33 -11.03 8.56
CA PHE A 52 1.55 -10.40 7.50
C PHE A 52 0.55 -11.43 6.95
N ALA A 53 -0.74 -11.21 7.21
CA ALA A 53 -1.80 -12.11 6.77
C ALA A 53 -2.10 -11.96 5.27
N GLY A 54 -1.88 -10.76 4.72
CA GLY A 54 -2.04 -10.47 3.30
C GLY A 54 -2.61 -9.09 3.00
N TRP A 55 -2.60 -8.76 1.71
CA TRP A 55 -3.27 -7.62 1.12
C TRP A 55 -4.70 -7.97 0.70
N SER A 56 -5.55 -6.96 0.71
CA SER A 56 -6.94 -7.02 0.24
C SER A 56 -7.31 -5.70 -0.45
N GLY A 57 -8.33 -5.72 -1.32
CA GLY A 57 -8.77 -4.56 -2.11
C GLY A 57 -8.07 -4.50 -3.47
N ALA A 58 -7.35 -3.41 -3.74
CA ALA A 58 -6.64 -3.21 -5.00
C ALA A 58 -5.40 -4.10 -5.19
N CYS A 59 -4.99 -4.79 -4.13
CA CYS A 59 -3.89 -5.74 -4.08
C CYS A 59 -4.37 -7.02 -3.39
N SER A 60 -3.94 -8.17 -3.88
CA SER A 60 -4.22 -9.48 -3.28
C SER A 60 -2.92 -10.27 -3.08
N GLY A 61 -2.90 -11.13 -2.06
CA GLY A 61 -1.78 -12.01 -1.76
C GLY A 61 -0.93 -11.58 -0.56
N ARG A 62 0.13 -12.34 -0.27
CA ARG A 62 0.98 -12.17 0.92
C ARG A 62 2.37 -11.59 0.62
N GLY A 63 2.71 -11.42 -0.66
CA GLY A 63 4.01 -10.90 -1.11
C GLY A 63 4.06 -9.37 -1.18
N ALA A 64 5.05 -8.81 -1.88
CA ALA A 64 5.02 -7.40 -2.26
C ALA A 64 3.89 -7.16 -3.26
N CYS A 65 3.09 -6.10 -3.08
CA CYS A 65 2.08 -5.76 -4.07
C CYS A 65 2.61 -4.73 -5.05
N THR A 66 2.59 -5.03 -6.34
CA THR A 66 2.88 -4.06 -7.39
C THR A 66 1.59 -3.74 -8.12
N MET A 67 1.23 -2.47 -8.18
CA MET A 67 0.04 -2.00 -8.89
C MET A 67 0.35 -0.71 -9.64
N ARG A 68 -0.40 -0.41 -10.70
CA ARG A 68 -0.31 0.89 -11.37
C ARG A 68 -1.28 1.86 -10.71
N ALA A 69 -0.86 3.11 -10.59
CA ALA A 69 -1.72 4.22 -10.19
C ALA A 69 -2.51 4.70 -11.42
N ASP A 70 -3.36 3.83 -11.97
CA ASP A 70 -4.23 4.14 -13.12
C ASP A 70 -5.60 4.69 -12.69
N ARG A 71 -6.02 4.37 -11.47
CA ARG A 71 -7.29 4.77 -10.86
C ARG A 71 -7.14 4.95 -9.36
N VAL A 72 -8.21 5.37 -8.68
CA VAL A 72 -8.27 5.35 -7.20
C VAL A 72 -8.05 3.92 -6.69
N ARG A 73 -7.00 3.70 -5.89
CA ARG A 73 -6.64 2.37 -5.38
C ARG A 73 -6.72 2.36 -3.86
N ALA A 74 -7.58 1.52 -3.30
CA ALA A 74 -7.66 1.26 -1.86
C ALA A 74 -7.09 -0.13 -1.56
N VAL A 75 -6.07 -0.20 -0.71
CA VAL A 75 -5.40 -1.43 -0.30
C VAL A 75 -5.49 -1.58 1.20
N ARG A 76 -5.79 -2.78 1.70
CA ARG A 76 -5.80 -3.08 3.13
C ARG A 76 -4.79 -4.17 3.44
N ALA A 77 -3.83 -3.82 4.28
CA ALA A 77 -2.76 -4.68 4.77
C ALA A 77 -3.15 -5.22 6.15
N THR A 78 -3.28 -6.54 6.28
CA THR A 78 -3.64 -7.14 7.58
C THR A 78 -2.43 -7.82 8.19
N PHE A 79 -2.13 -7.49 9.44
CA PHE A 79 -1.09 -8.04 10.28
C PHE A 79 -1.75 -8.70 11.48
N ARG A 80 -1.54 -10.00 11.66
CA ARG A 80 -2.15 -10.80 12.75
C ARG A 80 -1.02 -11.30 13.64
#